data_AF-A0AAC9YYH7-F1
#
_entry.id   AF-A0AAC9YYH7-F1
#
_cell.length_a   1.000
_cell.length_b   1.000
_cell.length_c   1.000
_cell.angle_alpha   90.00
_cell.angle_beta   90.00
_cell.angle_gamma   90.00
#
_symmetry.space_group_name_H-M   'P 1'
#
loop_
_entity.id
_entity.type
_entity.pdbx_description
1 polymer ?
#
loop_
_entity_poly.entity_id
_entity_poly.type
_entity_poly.pdbx_seq_one_letter_code
_entity_poly.pdbx_strand_id
1 'polypeptide(L)'
;MNTQKSLLMIATAFVLASCSSVSKVSKSSLDVAPSSYTSVGKLADDNLKTWPHESYSANLPGMNLGGAYDLLKKMKPKQKVIVGVIDSGIDINHEDLRNVVWTNPNEIANNGIDDDKNGYVDDIHGWNFLGDVNHENLEYVRIYKTKDKNNPLFEKAKKMYEKEHNETLEEKAYMEQLYQMILSADEVLAKELKKTNYTKSDLAQLKTSDDTIAQYVEFMQQMFNRVHDVNVLKSDFNNAAKYYDSKLKHHLNLNFHPRKTILKDDENDFSKKGYGNNNVIGPDLEESLHGTHVAGIIAAERGNGIGIDGVANNVQIMALRAVPDGDEYDKDIAFAIRYAADNGAKVINTSFGKGLSPHKDKVYEAIKYAASKDVLIVNAAGNDSKDIDVEDTYPNDEINGKEISDNFLTVGALNYMFNENLVASFSNFGKRNVDVFAPGVKIYAPAPDNNYKFLQGTSMASPEVAGIAALIRVYFPNLTAAQVKQVIMQSGVKPNLEVKVGEGENKKKVPFSELSTSGTIVNARNAIILAAKMSLRK
;
A
#
# COMPACT_ATOMS: atom_id res chain seq x y z
N MET A 1 16.63 -58.09 -29.02
CA MET A 1 15.64 -57.48 -28.12
C MET A 1 16.28 -57.28 -26.75
N ASN A 2 16.61 -56.03 -26.38
CA ASN A 2 16.58 -55.52 -25.00
C ASN A 2 17.31 -54.16 -24.92
N THR A 3 16.54 -53.08 -25.00
CA THR A 3 16.97 -51.73 -24.60
C THR A 3 15.81 -51.04 -23.88
N GLN A 4 15.54 -51.48 -22.65
CA GLN A 4 14.77 -50.71 -21.67
C GLN A 4 15.48 -50.86 -20.32
N LYS A 5 16.23 -49.83 -19.91
CA LYS A 5 16.58 -49.48 -18.52
C LYS A 5 17.60 -48.35 -18.53
N SER A 6 17.15 -47.10 -18.62
CA SER A 6 17.91 -45.91 -18.19
C SER A 6 17.01 -44.67 -18.23
N LEU A 7 16.01 -44.61 -17.35
CA LEU A 7 15.26 -43.36 -17.10
C LEU A 7 15.03 -43.07 -15.61
N LEU A 8 15.55 -43.89 -14.67
CA LEU A 8 15.21 -43.78 -13.24
C LEU A 8 16.28 -43.13 -12.34
N MET A 9 17.45 -42.72 -12.86
CA MET A 9 18.51 -42.09 -12.05
C MET A 9 18.49 -40.55 -12.06
N ILE A 10 17.79 -39.91 -12.98
CA ILE A 10 17.81 -38.44 -13.09
C ILE A 10 16.85 -37.79 -12.09
N ALA A 11 15.66 -38.38 -11.87
CA ALA A 11 14.68 -37.83 -10.92
C ALA A 11 15.15 -37.87 -9.45
N THR A 12 15.86 -38.92 -9.04
CA THR A 12 16.37 -39.09 -7.67
C THR A 12 17.52 -38.14 -7.33
N ALA A 13 18.41 -37.83 -8.28
CA ALA A 13 19.50 -36.88 -8.08
C ALA A 13 19.00 -35.44 -7.88
N PHE A 14 17.95 -35.03 -8.60
CA PHE A 14 17.35 -33.69 -8.46
C PHE A 14 16.62 -33.49 -7.11
N VAL A 15 15.94 -34.53 -6.61
CA VAL A 15 15.28 -34.48 -5.29
C VAL A 15 16.32 -34.33 -4.18
N LEU A 16 17.39 -35.14 -4.20
CA LEU A 16 18.48 -35.10 -3.21
C LEU A 16 19.24 -33.76 -3.20
N ALA A 17 19.52 -33.19 -4.38
CA ALA A 17 20.19 -31.89 -4.49
C ALA A 17 19.33 -30.76 -3.91
N SER A 18 18.01 -30.79 -4.11
CA SER A 18 17.12 -29.75 -3.57
C SER A 18 17.00 -29.80 -2.04
N CYS A 19 16.88 -30.99 -1.46
CA CYS A 19 16.84 -31.16 0.00
C CYS A 19 18.14 -30.69 0.68
N SER A 20 19.30 -30.86 0.02
CA SER A 20 20.58 -30.40 0.59
C SER A 20 20.68 -28.87 0.67
N SER A 21 20.17 -28.16 -0.34
CA SER A 21 20.16 -26.69 -0.35
C SER A 21 19.23 -26.10 0.72
N VAL A 22 18.01 -26.63 0.85
CA VAL A 22 17.05 -26.24 1.89
C VAL A 22 17.61 -26.53 3.28
N SER A 23 18.25 -27.70 3.48
CA SER A 23 18.91 -28.05 4.74
C SER A 23 20.00 -27.06 5.13
N LYS A 24 20.80 -26.58 4.16
CA LYS A 24 21.84 -25.58 4.43
C LYS A 24 21.25 -24.24 4.86
N VAL A 25 20.22 -23.75 4.16
CA VAL A 25 19.51 -22.51 4.52
C VAL A 25 18.87 -22.60 5.90
N SER A 26 18.26 -23.75 6.23
CA SER A 26 17.61 -23.95 7.53
C SER A 26 18.56 -23.89 8.74
N LYS A 27 19.87 -24.03 8.52
CA LYS A 27 20.91 -24.00 9.57
C LYS A 27 21.54 -22.61 9.75
N SER A 28 21.20 -21.62 8.92
CA SER A 28 21.70 -20.26 9.06
C SER A 28 21.19 -19.59 10.34
N SER A 29 22.01 -18.73 10.93
CA SER A 29 21.64 -17.89 12.07
C SER A 29 20.61 -16.84 11.64
N LEU A 30 19.69 -16.53 12.55
CA LEU A 30 18.76 -15.42 12.37
C LEU A 30 19.45 -14.09 12.71
N ASP A 31 19.09 -13.05 11.98
CA ASP A 31 19.40 -11.67 12.33
C ASP A 31 18.68 -11.31 13.63
N VAL A 32 19.31 -10.46 14.42
CA VAL A 32 18.77 -9.91 15.67
C VAL A 32 18.85 -8.40 15.64
N ALA A 33 18.09 -7.75 16.52
CA ALA A 33 18.13 -6.29 16.63
C ALA A 33 19.54 -5.84 17.05
N PRO A 34 20.00 -4.67 16.57
CA PRO A 34 21.22 -4.05 17.07
C PRO A 34 21.19 -3.88 18.59
N SER A 35 22.35 -4.03 19.24
CA SER A 35 22.50 -3.78 20.68
C SER A 35 22.43 -2.29 21.03
N SER A 36 22.67 -1.42 20.06
CA SER A 36 22.52 0.03 20.16
C SER A 36 21.91 0.60 18.88
N TYR A 37 21.12 1.66 19.02
CA TYR A 37 20.46 2.34 17.90
C TYR A 37 21.15 3.67 17.67
N THR A 38 21.87 3.78 16.54
CA THR A 38 22.47 5.04 16.11
C THR A 38 21.65 5.58 14.96
N SER A 39 21.01 6.73 15.15
CA SER A 39 20.25 7.35 14.07
C SER A 39 21.19 7.76 12.94
N VAL A 40 20.89 7.33 11.73
CA VAL A 40 21.37 8.03 10.54
C VAL A 40 20.69 9.40 10.49
N GLY A 41 21.41 10.42 10.01
CA GLY A 41 20.82 11.74 9.77
C GLY A 41 19.85 11.71 8.58
N LYS A 42 19.59 12.87 7.98
CA LYS A 42 18.87 12.92 6.70
C LYS A 42 19.66 12.13 5.65
N LEU A 43 19.02 11.13 5.05
CA LEU A 43 19.61 10.35 3.97
C LEU A 43 19.58 11.16 2.66
N ALA A 44 20.60 10.95 1.81
CA ALA A 44 20.55 11.39 0.43
C ALA A 44 19.53 10.56 -0.36
N ASP A 45 18.98 11.12 -1.44
CA ASP A 45 17.92 10.48 -2.22
C ASP A 45 18.31 9.10 -2.74
N ASP A 46 19.57 8.91 -3.17
CA ASP A 46 20.03 7.60 -3.65
C ASP A 46 20.06 6.54 -2.54
N ASN A 47 20.36 6.92 -1.30
CA ASN A 47 20.24 6.03 -0.14
C ASN A 47 18.78 5.77 0.22
N LEU A 48 17.88 6.74 0.01
CA LEU A 48 16.44 6.55 0.22
C LEU A 48 15.84 5.57 -0.79
N LYS A 49 16.38 5.46 -2.00
CA LYS A 49 15.87 4.49 -2.99
C LYS A 49 16.05 3.04 -2.55
N THR A 50 17.05 2.73 -1.72
CA THR A 50 17.38 1.33 -1.35
C THR A 50 17.16 1.01 0.12
N TRP A 51 16.93 2.01 1.00
CA TRP A 51 16.81 1.83 2.44
C TRP A 51 15.86 0.70 2.89
N PRO A 52 14.69 0.44 2.23
CA PRO A 52 13.77 -0.62 2.65
C PRO A 52 14.44 -2.00 2.62
N HIS A 53 15.38 -2.21 1.71
CA HIS A 53 16.03 -3.49 1.43
C HIS A 53 17.33 -3.68 2.22
N GLU A 54 17.83 -2.64 2.87
CA GLU A 54 19.08 -2.65 3.62
C GLU A 54 19.03 -3.59 4.83
N SER A 55 20.21 -4.01 5.27
CA SER A 55 20.35 -4.77 6.52
C SER A 55 20.65 -3.84 7.70
N TYR A 56 20.50 -4.34 8.92
CA TYR A 56 20.80 -3.58 10.13
C TYR A 56 22.27 -3.14 10.26
N SER A 57 23.20 -3.70 9.47
CA SER A 57 24.58 -3.21 9.43
C SER A 57 24.70 -1.79 8.88
N ALA A 58 23.69 -1.31 8.15
CA ALA A 58 23.60 0.06 7.66
C ALA A 58 23.01 1.04 8.69
N ASN A 59 22.69 0.58 9.92
CA ASN A 59 21.93 1.33 10.93
C ASN A 59 20.55 1.80 10.42
N LEU A 60 19.95 1.05 9.50
CA LEU A 60 18.64 1.31 8.93
C LEU A 60 17.66 0.19 9.34
N PRO A 61 16.39 0.51 9.60
CA PRO A 61 15.36 -0.48 9.93
C PRO A 61 14.79 -1.17 8.67
N GLY A 62 15.67 -1.59 7.76
CA GLY A 62 15.31 -2.31 6.54
C GLY A 62 15.08 -3.81 6.78
N MET A 63 14.54 -4.50 5.78
CA MET A 63 14.13 -5.90 5.89
C MET A 63 15.21 -6.92 5.49
N ASN A 64 16.44 -6.49 5.21
CA ASN A 64 17.55 -7.33 4.75
C ASN A 64 17.19 -8.23 3.55
N LEU A 65 16.72 -7.61 2.47
CA LEU A 65 16.30 -8.34 1.26
C LEU A 65 17.51 -8.96 0.52
N GLY A 66 18.63 -8.24 0.46
CA GLY A 66 19.87 -8.76 -0.15
C GLY A 66 20.34 -10.06 0.52
N GLY A 67 20.26 -10.13 1.86
CA GLY A 67 20.58 -11.33 2.62
C GLY A 67 19.63 -12.50 2.36
N ALA A 68 18.36 -12.24 2.05
CA ALA A 68 17.42 -13.28 1.60
C ALA A 68 17.84 -13.86 0.25
N TYR A 69 18.15 -13.00 -0.72
CA TYR A 69 18.62 -13.42 -2.04
C TYR A 69 19.96 -14.16 -2.00
N ASP A 70 20.87 -13.79 -1.10
CA ASP A 70 22.12 -14.53 -0.88
C ASP A 70 21.89 -16.00 -0.48
N LEU A 71 20.88 -16.26 0.35
CA LEU A 71 20.48 -17.63 0.70
C LEU A 71 19.86 -18.36 -0.49
N LEU A 72 19.07 -17.66 -1.29
CA LEU A 72 18.31 -18.21 -2.41
C LEU A 72 19.17 -18.43 -3.68
N LYS A 73 20.34 -17.79 -3.83
CA LYS A 73 21.25 -17.96 -4.99
C LYS A 73 21.57 -19.41 -5.34
N LYS A 74 21.55 -20.33 -4.36
CA LYS A 74 21.82 -21.76 -4.55
C LYS A 74 20.57 -22.63 -4.65
N MET A 75 19.40 -22.00 -4.63
CA MET A 75 18.09 -22.63 -4.76
C MET A 75 17.49 -22.25 -6.11
N LYS A 76 16.69 -23.16 -6.67
CA LYS A 76 15.87 -22.85 -7.85
C LYS A 76 14.45 -22.52 -7.39
N PRO A 77 13.80 -21.48 -7.96
CA PRO A 77 12.37 -21.28 -7.83
C PRO A 77 11.61 -22.60 -8.11
N LYS A 78 10.56 -22.88 -7.33
CA LYS A 78 9.80 -24.13 -7.44
C LYS A 78 8.48 -23.95 -8.18
N GLN A 79 7.90 -22.76 -8.14
CA GLN A 79 6.68 -22.41 -8.85
C GLN A 79 6.64 -20.92 -9.16
N LYS A 80 5.91 -20.54 -10.21
CA LYS A 80 5.51 -19.14 -10.44
C LYS A 80 4.32 -18.82 -9.53
N VAL A 81 4.37 -17.70 -8.83
CA VAL A 81 3.31 -17.30 -7.88
C VAL A 81 2.53 -16.11 -8.42
N ILE A 82 1.21 -16.21 -8.44
CA ILE A 82 0.33 -15.09 -8.76
C ILE A 82 0.08 -14.29 -7.47
N VAL A 83 0.27 -12.97 -7.55
CA VAL A 83 -0.06 -12.00 -6.51
C VAL A 83 -1.18 -11.11 -7.03
N GLY A 84 -2.34 -11.16 -6.39
CA GLY A 84 -3.44 -10.23 -6.67
C GLY A 84 -3.18 -8.88 -6.00
N VAL A 85 -3.28 -7.79 -6.75
CA VAL A 85 -3.18 -6.44 -6.20
C VAL A 85 -4.55 -5.79 -6.36
N ILE A 86 -5.24 -5.60 -5.24
CA ILE A 86 -6.55 -4.94 -5.19
C ILE A 86 -6.33 -3.48 -4.86
N ASP A 87 -6.51 -2.60 -5.85
CA ASP A 87 -6.11 -1.19 -5.76
C ASP A 87 -6.90 -0.28 -6.75
N SER A 88 -6.37 0.90 -7.02
CA SER A 88 -6.86 1.99 -7.87
C SER A 88 -6.74 1.76 -9.37
N GLY A 89 -5.99 0.73 -9.76
CA GLY A 89 -5.60 0.45 -11.14
C GLY A 89 -4.09 0.27 -11.22
N ILE A 90 -3.61 -0.37 -12.27
CA ILE A 90 -2.17 -0.63 -12.46
C ILE A 90 -1.83 -0.33 -13.91
N ASP A 91 -0.80 0.49 -14.13
CA ASP A 91 -0.17 0.67 -15.43
C ASP A 91 0.59 -0.61 -15.81
N ILE A 92 -0.16 -1.57 -16.35
CA ILE A 92 0.35 -2.87 -16.80
C ILE A 92 1.32 -2.74 -17.99
N ASN A 93 1.43 -1.57 -18.61
CA ASN A 93 2.34 -1.30 -19.72
C ASN A 93 3.68 -0.70 -19.26
N HIS A 94 3.80 -0.34 -17.98
CA HIS A 94 5.02 0.22 -17.40
C HIS A 94 6.24 -0.67 -17.68
N GLU A 95 7.36 -0.06 -18.08
CA GLU A 95 8.55 -0.77 -18.55
C GLU A 95 9.12 -1.78 -17.54
N ASP A 96 8.98 -1.48 -16.26
CA ASP A 96 9.44 -2.29 -15.13
C ASP A 96 8.41 -3.35 -14.66
N LEU A 97 7.19 -3.33 -15.20
CA LEU A 97 6.09 -4.22 -14.79
C LEU A 97 5.58 -5.14 -15.90
N ARG A 98 5.59 -4.71 -17.17
CA ARG A 98 4.95 -5.43 -18.28
C ARG A 98 5.35 -6.92 -18.40
N ASN A 99 6.55 -7.28 -17.99
CA ASN A 99 7.08 -8.65 -18.05
C ASN A 99 6.65 -9.53 -16.86
N VAL A 100 6.07 -8.93 -15.82
CA VAL A 100 5.58 -9.61 -14.62
C VAL A 100 4.06 -9.53 -14.48
N VAL A 101 3.32 -8.99 -15.45
CA VAL A 101 1.85 -9.01 -15.40
C VAL A 101 1.35 -10.45 -15.60
N TRP A 102 0.28 -10.81 -14.88
CA TRP A 102 -0.41 -12.08 -15.04
C TRP A 102 -1.25 -12.06 -16.32
N THR A 103 -1.33 -13.18 -17.01
CA THR A 103 -2.19 -13.35 -18.18
C THR A 103 -3.11 -14.53 -17.90
N ASN A 104 -4.43 -14.34 -17.99
CA ASN A 104 -5.40 -15.41 -17.85
C ASN A 104 -5.16 -16.44 -18.97
N PRO A 105 -4.69 -17.66 -18.66
CA PRO A 105 -4.41 -18.67 -19.68
C PRO A 105 -5.69 -19.25 -20.30
N ASN A 106 -6.87 -18.96 -19.73
CA ASN A 106 -8.14 -19.50 -20.17
C ASN A 106 -8.93 -18.54 -21.07
N GLU A 107 -8.41 -17.34 -21.34
CA GLU A 107 -9.07 -16.31 -22.15
C GLU A 107 -8.36 -16.05 -23.49
N ILE A 108 -9.14 -15.67 -24.50
CA ILE A 108 -8.65 -15.20 -25.79
C ILE A 108 -8.88 -13.70 -25.87
N ALA A 109 -7.79 -12.94 -25.83
CA ALA A 109 -7.83 -11.48 -25.79
C ALA A 109 -8.68 -10.83 -26.91
N ASN A 110 -9.62 -9.99 -26.49
CA ASN A 110 -10.44 -9.10 -27.31
C ASN A 110 -11.41 -9.83 -28.25
N ASN A 111 -11.90 -11.01 -27.86
CA ASN A 111 -12.92 -11.72 -28.63
C ASN A 111 -14.36 -11.37 -28.19
N GLY A 112 -14.53 -10.64 -27.09
CA GLY A 112 -15.83 -10.24 -26.55
C GLY A 112 -16.60 -11.39 -25.88
N ILE A 113 -15.91 -12.47 -25.51
CA ILE A 113 -16.47 -13.69 -24.93
C ILE A 113 -15.82 -13.93 -23.57
N ASP A 114 -16.60 -14.43 -22.62
CA ASP A 114 -16.11 -15.03 -21.37
C ASP A 114 -15.79 -16.50 -21.67
N ASP A 115 -14.54 -16.77 -22.04
CA ASP A 115 -14.10 -18.08 -22.56
C ASP A 115 -14.03 -19.13 -21.45
N ASP A 116 -13.62 -18.71 -20.25
CA ASP A 116 -13.51 -19.57 -19.08
C ASP A 116 -14.81 -19.70 -18.26
N LYS A 117 -15.82 -18.88 -18.59
CA LYS A 117 -17.16 -18.84 -17.99
C LYS A 117 -17.14 -18.47 -16.52
N ASN A 118 -16.17 -17.67 -16.10
CA ASN A 118 -16.04 -17.18 -14.73
C ASN A 118 -16.95 -15.96 -14.45
N GLY A 119 -17.59 -15.40 -15.50
CA GLY A 119 -18.49 -14.26 -15.46
C GLY A 119 -17.83 -12.93 -15.87
N TYR A 120 -16.58 -12.92 -16.32
CA TYR A 120 -15.79 -11.73 -16.63
C TYR A 120 -15.23 -11.81 -18.05
N VAL A 121 -15.85 -11.06 -18.97
CA VAL A 121 -15.49 -11.09 -20.40
C VAL A 121 -14.12 -10.46 -20.64
N ASP A 122 -13.23 -11.16 -21.34
CA ASP A 122 -11.90 -10.67 -21.74
C ASP A 122 -11.04 -10.20 -20.55
N ASP A 123 -11.07 -10.92 -19.41
CA ASP A 123 -10.35 -10.58 -18.17
C ASP A 123 -8.84 -10.92 -18.18
N ILE A 124 -8.17 -10.53 -19.27
CA ILE A 124 -6.81 -10.97 -19.65
C ILE A 124 -5.75 -10.74 -18.57
N HIS A 125 -5.79 -9.62 -17.85
CA HIS A 125 -4.79 -9.25 -16.84
C HIS A 125 -5.37 -9.11 -15.42
N GLY A 126 -6.63 -9.51 -15.25
CA GLY A 126 -7.45 -9.24 -14.07
C GLY A 126 -8.71 -8.46 -14.45
N TRP A 127 -9.27 -7.74 -13.49
CA TRP A 127 -10.60 -7.14 -13.63
C TRP A 127 -10.73 -5.75 -12.99
N ASN A 128 -11.55 -4.89 -13.60
CA ASN A 128 -11.92 -3.58 -13.06
C ASN A 128 -13.39 -3.56 -12.64
N PHE A 129 -13.62 -3.63 -11.33
CA PHE A 129 -14.96 -3.62 -10.72
C PHE A 129 -15.65 -2.26 -10.77
N LEU A 130 -14.89 -1.18 -10.98
CA LEU A 130 -15.40 0.19 -10.98
C LEU A 130 -15.91 0.65 -12.35
N GLY A 131 -15.61 -0.10 -13.42
CA GLY A 131 -15.85 0.36 -14.79
C GLY A 131 -15.17 1.72 -15.04
N ASP A 132 -15.90 2.68 -15.56
CA ASP A 132 -15.38 4.03 -15.86
C ASP A 132 -15.55 5.03 -14.69
N VAL A 133 -15.81 4.54 -13.47
CA VAL A 133 -15.85 5.39 -12.26
C VAL A 133 -14.42 5.67 -11.79
N ASN A 134 -14.12 6.95 -11.56
CA ASN A 134 -12.88 7.42 -10.92
C ASN A 134 -13.14 7.91 -9.50
N HIS A 135 -13.86 9.03 -9.37
CA HIS A 135 -14.20 9.60 -8.07
C HIS A 135 -15.44 8.95 -7.47
N GLU A 136 -15.48 8.88 -6.14
CA GLU A 136 -16.60 8.35 -5.36
C GLU A 136 -16.74 9.08 -4.01
N ASN A 137 -17.90 8.97 -3.38
CA ASN A 137 -18.09 9.41 -2.00
C ASN A 137 -17.26 8.59 -1.00
N LEU A 138 -17.00 9.18 0.18
CA LEU A 138 -16.59 8.42 1.37
C LEU A 138 -17.77 7.59 1.89
N GLU A 139 -17.50 6.48 2.59
CA GLU A 139 -18.52 5.52 3.02
C GLU A 139 -19.54 6.17 3.96
N TYR A 140 -19.07 7.01 4.89
CA TYR A 140 -19.99 7.71 5.78
C TYR A 140 -20.89 8.71 5.04
N VAL A 141 -20.46 9.28 3.92
CA VAL A 141 -21.31 10.14 3.07
C VAL A 141 -22.37 9.27 2.38
N ARG A 142 -21.99 8.08 1.89
CA ARG A 142 -22.93 7.11 1.31
C ARG A 142 -23.97 6.62 2.31
N ILE A 143 -23.57 6.33 3.54
CA ILE A 143 -24.50 5.95 4.61
C ILE A 143 -25.41 7.14 4.96
N TYR A 144 -24.86 8.34 5.16
CA TYR A 144 -25.64 9.50 5.56
C TYR A 144 -26.67 9.92 4.51
N LYS A 145 -26.31 9.88 3.22
CA LYS A 145 -27.23 10.26 2.12
C LYS A 145 -28.45 9.35 1.98
N THR A 146 -28.41 8.12 2.51
CA THR A 146 -29.60 7.22 2.54
C THR A 146 -30.75 7.78 3.38
N LYS A 147 -30.44 8.59 4.40
CA LYS A 147 -31.40 9.07 5.42
C LYS A 147 -32.10 7.94 6.18
N ASP A 148 -31.59 6.71 6.14
CA ASP A 148 -32.15 5.58 6.87
C ASP A 148 -31.68 5.58 8.32
N LYS A 149 -32.54 6.08 9.22
CA LYS A 149 -32.28 6.10 10.66
C LYS A 149 -32.30 4.73 11.32
N ASN A 150 -32.75 3.68 10.62
CA ASN A 150 -32.70 2.31 11.13
C ASN A 150 -31.33 1.68 10.91
N ASN A 151 -30.50 2.24 10.02
CA ASN A 151 -29.14 1.79 9.84
C ASN A 151 -28.32 2.12 11.13
N PRO A 152 -27.73 1.12 11.81
CA PRO A 152 -27.00 1.34 13.06
C PRO A 152 -25.77 2.24 12.91
N LEU A 153 -25.27 2.42 11.68
CA LEU A 153 -24.15 3.31 11.38
C LEU A 153 -24.58 4.76 11.09
N PHE A 154 -25.89 5.03 10.94
CA PHE A 154 -26.40 6.32 10.47
C PHE A 154 -25.94 7.51 11.32
N GLU A 155 -26.11 7.45 12.65
CA GLU A 155 -25.74 8.56 13.53
C GLU A 155 -24.23 8.79 13.59
N LYS A 156 -23.43 7.71 13.53
CA LYS A 156 -21.96 7.82 13.43
C LYS A 156 -21.56 8.46 12.11
N ALA A 157 -22.16 8.02 11.00
CA ALA A 157 -21.90 8.54 9.67
C ALA A 157 -22.29 10.02 9.53
N LYS A 158 -23.45 10.40 10.07
CA LYS A 158 -23.90 11.80 10.15
C LYS A 158 -22.89 12.67 10.90
N LYS A 159 -22.43 12.23 12.08
CA LYS A 159 -21.46 12.99 12.88
C LYS A 159 -20.12 13.16 12.14
N MET A 160 -19.64 12.11 11.46
CA MET A 160 -18.43 12.18 10.64
C MET A 160 -18.61 13.17 9.47
N TYR A 161 -19.74 13.09 8.77
CA TYR A 161 -20.08 14.00 7.68
C TYR A 161 -20.13 15.46 8.13
N GLU A 162 -20.91 15.77 9.15
CA GLU A 162 -21.08 17.15 9.63
C GLU A 162 -19.75 17.75 10.09
N LYS A 163 -18.90 16.95 10.76
CA LYS A 163 -17.56 17.36 11.17
C LYS A 163 -16.68 17.66 9.95
N GLU A 164 -16.46 16.67 9.09
CA GLU A 164 -15.50 16.77 8.00
C GLU A 164 -15.93 17.77 6.92
N HIS A 165 -17.24 17.91 6.67
CA HIS A 165 -17.77 18.90 5.76
C HIS A 165 -17.55 20.33 6.27
N ASN A 166 -17.79 20.59 7.56
CA ASN A 166 -17.55 21.93 8.14
C ASN A 166 -16.05 22.25 8.18
N GLU A 167 -15.21 21.32 8.63
CA GLU A 167 -13.75 21.48 8.62
C GLU A 167 -13.22 21.73 7.20
N THR A 168 -13.72 21.00 6.20
CA THR A 168 -13.34 21.20 4.79
C THR A 168 -13.71 22.59 4.27
N LEU A 169 -14.88 23.13 4.66
CA LEU A 169 -15.28 24.49 4.29
C LEU A 169 -14.40 25.56 4.94
N GLU A 170 -14.09 25.39 6.23
CA GLU A 170 -13.22 26.30 6.98
C GLU A 170 -11.78 26.30 6.44
N GLU A 171 -11.22 25.11 6.21
CA GLU A 171 -9.87 24.95 5.63
C GLU A 171 -9.79 25.52 4.22
N LYS A 172 -10.81 25.28 3.38
CA LYS A 172 -10.88 25.86 2.05
C LYS A 172 -10.86 27.40 2.12
N ALA A 173 -11.74 27.99 2.92
CA ALA A 173 -11.83 29.44 3.05
C ALA A 173 -10.51 30.05 3.55
N TYR A 174 -9.85 29.39 4.51
CA TYR A 174 -8.53 29.77 5.00
C TYR A 174 -7.45 29.72 3.90
N MET A 175 -7.40 28.64 3.12
CA MET A 175 -6.42 28.49 2.03
C MET A 175 -6.66 29.50 0.91
N GLU A 176 -7.91 29.77 0.55
CA GLU A 176 -8.26 30.80 -0.44
C GLU A 176 -7.84 32.20 0.04
N GLN A 177 -8.09 32.53 1.30
CA GLN A 177 -7.66 33.80 1.89
C GLN A 177 -6.13 33.95 1.86
N LEU A 178 -5.39 32.91 2.30
CA LEU A 178 -3.93 32.90 2.23
C LEU A 178 -3.42 33.05 0.80
N TYR A 179 -4.05 32.35 -0.15
CA TYR A 179 -3.66 32.45 -1.55
C TYR A 179 -3.84 33.86 -2.12
N GLN A 180 -4.96 34.54 -1.80
CA GLN A 180 -5.17 35.93 -2.19
C GLN A 180 -4.15 36.88 -1.56
N MET A 181 -3.76 36.65 -0.30
CA MET A 181 -2.68 37.42 0.33
C MET A 181 -1.33 37.18 -0.35
N ILE A 182 -1.01 35.93 -0.73
CA ILE A 182 0.19 35.60 -1.51
C ILE A 182 0.20 36.33 -2.85
N LEU A 183 -0.92 36.32 -3.59
CA LEU A 183 -1.01 37.01 -4.88
C LEU A 183 -0.82 38.52 -4.74
N SER A 184 -1.42 39.12 -3.71
CA SER A 184 -1.30 40.55 -3.42
C SER A 184 0.14 40.94 -3.04
N ALA A 185 0.79 40.14 -2.19
CA ALA A 185 2.18 40.35 -1.80
C ALA A 185 3.14 40.15 -2.97
N ASP A 186 2.93 39.11 -3.79
CA ASP A 186 3.72 38.83 -5.00
C ASP A 186 3.65 39.99 -5.98
N GLU A 187 2.47 40.56 -6.22
CA GLU A 187 2.32 41.69 -7.15
C GLU A 187 3.20 42.90 -6.75
N VAL A 188 3.27 43.21 -5.46
CA VAL A 188 4.07 44.33 -4.94
C VAL A 188 5.55 43.99 -4.92
N LEU A 189 5.92 42.84 -4.35
CA LEU A 189 7.31 42.44 -4.16
C LEU A 189 8.02 42.12 -5.48
N ALA A 190 7.31 41.54 -6.45
CA ALA A 190 7.86 41.29 -7.79
C ALA A 190 8.27 42.59 -8.49
N LYS A 191 7.48 43.67 -8.32
CA LYS A 191 7.79 45.00 -8.86
C LYS A 191 8.99 45.62 -8.14
N GLU A 192 9.01 45.53 -6.82
CA GLU A 192 10.10 46.10 -6.00
C GLU A 192 11.44 45.40 -6.27
N LEU A 193 11.43 44.07 -6.34
CA LEU A 193 12.61 43.25 -6.65
C LEU A 193 12.99 43.27 -8.13
N LYS A 194 12.08 43.71 -9.00
CA LYS A 194 12.17 43.60 -10.47
C LYS A 194 12.39 42.16 -10.93
N LYS A 195 11.68 41.22 -10.30
CA LYS A 195 11.77 39.78 -10.57
C LYS A 195 10.38 39.17 -10.64
N THR A 196 10.14 38.33 -11.64
CA THR A 196 8.90 37.53 -11.76
C THR A 196 8.95 36.22 -10.97
N ASN A 197 10.13 35.84 -10.49
CA ASN A 197 10.35 34.75 -9.55
C ASN A 197 11.42 35.14 -8.54
N TYR A 198 11.16 34.95 -7.26
CA TYR A 198 12.07 35.31 -6.18
C TYR A 198 11.97 34.32 -5.02
N THR A 199 13.00 34.34 -4.18
CA THR A 199 13.23 33.40 -3.08
C THR A 199 13.19 34.10 -1.73
N LYS A 200 13.23 33.30 -0.66
CA LYS A 200 13.42 33.83 0.71
C LYS A 200 14.69 34.67 0.86
N SER A 201 15.77 34.31 0.15
CA SER A 201 17.04 35.05 0.21
C SER A 201 16.92 36.43 -0.43
N ASP A 202 16.17 36.53 -1.54
CA ASP A 202 15.90 37.82 -2.20
C ASP A 202 15.15 38.77 -1.25
N LEU A 203 14.13 38.27 -0.56
CA LEU A 203 13.37 39.06 0.42
C LEU A 203 14.21 39.50 1.62
N ALA A 204 15.15 38.66 2.07
CA ALA A 204 16.02 39.01 3.20
C ALA A 204 16.99 40.16 2.88
N GLN A 205 17.27 40.40 1.59
CA GLN A 205 18.15 41.48 1.13
C GLN A 205 17.38 42.76 0.79
N LEU A 206 16.05 42.69 0.69
CA LEU A 206 15.22 43.85 0.37
C LEU A 206 15.17 44.81 1.56
N LYS A 207 15.62 46.04 1.34
CA LYS A 207 15.54 47.13 2.31
C LYS A 207 14.45 48.09 1.87
N THR A 208 13.47 48.33 2.73
CA THR A 208 12.37 49.26 2.49
C THR A 208 12.08 50.07 3.75
N SER A 209 11.58 51.29 3.58
CA SER A 209 10.99 52.09 4.66
C SER A 209 9.45 52.16 4.56
N ASP A 210 8.87 51.44 3.59
CA ASP A 210 7.41 51.32 3.43
C ASP A 210 6.89 50.19 4.32
N ASP A 211 6.00 50.52 5.25
CA ASP A 211 5.44 49.58 6.22
C ASP A 211 4.66 48.44 5.56
N THR A 212 4.01 48.70 4.41
CA THR A 212 3.25 47.68 3.67
C THR A 212 4.19 46.68 3.02
N ILE A 213 5.26 47.17 2.37
CA ILE A 213 6.28 46.29 1.78
C ILE A 213 6.97 45.48 2.87
N ALA A 214 7.27 46.09 4.03
CA ALA A 214 7.87 45.38 5.17
C ALA A 214 6.96 44.24 5.66
N GLN A 215 5.65 44.48 5.81
CA GLN A 215 4.69 43.44 6.19
C GLN A 215 4.60 42.31 5.17
N TYR A 216 4.60 42.62 3.86
CA TYR A 216 4.61 41.59 2.82
C TYR A 216 5.90 40.78 2.79
N VAL A 217 7.05 41.40 3.06
CA VAL A 217 8.33 40.69 3.21
C VAL A 217 8.24 39.68 4.35
N GLU A 218 7.77 40.09 5.54
CA GLU A 218 7.65 39.20 6.70
C GLU A 218 6.68 38.05 6.43
N PHE A 219 5.51 38.35 5.85
CA PHE A 219 4.52 37.34 5.48
C PHE A 219 5.12 36.32 4.50
N MET A 220 5.70 36.77 3.39
CA MET A 220 6.24 35.87 2.37
C MET A 220 7.45 35.07 2.86
N GLN A 221 8.28 35.64 3.75
CA GLN A 221 9.38 34.90 4.39
C GLN A 221 8.87 33.74 5.26
N GLN A 222 7.72 33.89 5.92
CA GLN A 222 7.09 32.79 6.66
C GLN A 222 6.58 31.70 5.71
N MET A 223 5.96 32.11 4.60
CA MET A 223 5.44 31.16 3.60
C MET A 223 6.56 30.34 2.91
N PHE A 224 7.74 30.94 2.70
CA PHE A 224 8.90 30.24 2.14
C PHE A 224 9.57 29.23 3.08
N ASN A 225 9.07 29.03 4.30
CA ASN A 225 9.63 27.98 5.17
C ASN A 225 9.46 26.56 4.60
N ARG A 226 8.52 26.37 3.67
CA ARG A 226 8.17 25.07 3.10
C ARG A 226 8.51 24.90 1.62
N VAL A 227 8.85 25.98 0.92
CA VAL A 227 9.08 26.01 -0.53
C VAL A 227 10.20 27.00 -0.89
N HIS A 228 10.82 26.81 -2.05
CA HIS A 228 12.05 27.53 -2.39
C HIS A 228 11.82 28.87 -3.12
N ASP A 229 10.69 29.02 -3.81
CA ASP A 229 10.38 30.22 -4.61
C ASP A 229 8.88 30.52 -4.69
N VAL A 230 8.55 31.73 -5.16
CA VAL A 230 7.17 32.25 -5.18
C VAL A 230 6.26 31.52 -6.17
N ASN A 231 6.80 30.98 -7.26
CA ASN A 231 5.99 30.27 -8.24
C ASN A 231 5.56 28.90 -7.71
N VAL A 232 6.48 28.18 -7.06
CA VAL A 232 6.15 26.94 -6.34
C VAL A 232 5.15 27.22 -5.23
N LEU A 233 5.36 28.27 -4.43
CA LEU A 233 4.43 28.67 -3.38
C LEU A 233 3.01 28.91 -3.91
N LYS A 234 2.88 29.70 -4.99
CA LYS A 234 1.58 29.97 -5.63
C LYS A 234 0.93 28.69 -6.17
N SER A 235 1.71 27.81 -6.77
CA SER A 235 1.24 26.53 -7.28
C SER A 235 0.70 25.64 -6.16
N ASP A 236 1.44 25.50 -5.05
CA ASP A 236 1.06 24.67 -3.92
C ASP A 236 -0.27 25.12 -3.29
N PHE A 237 -0.43 26.42 -3.05
CA PHE A 237 -1.67 26.96 -2.48
C PHE A 237 -2.86 26.87 -3.44
N ASN A 238 -2.64 27.09 -4.75
CA ASN A 238 -3.68 26.89 -5.76
C ASN A 238 -4.13 25.43 -5.83
N ASN A 239 -3.18 24.49 -5.76
CA ASN A 239 -3.47 23.06 -5.78
C ASN A 239 -4.18 22.62 -4.49
N ALA A 240 -3.81 23.16 -3.33
CA ALA A 240 -4.51 22.91 -2.07
C ALA A 240 -5.98 23.37 -2.14
N ALA A 241 -6.25 24.57 -2.66
CA ALA A 241 -7.62 25.06 -2.85
C ALA A 241 -8.43 24.14 -3.79
N LYS A 242 -7.83 23.72 -4.91
CA LYS A 242 -8.44 22.76 -5.86
C LYS A 242 -8.74 21.40 -5.23
N TYR A 243 -7.87 20.92 -4.33
CA TYR A 243 -8.09 19.68 -3.60
C TYR A 243 -9.37 19.74 -2.76
N TYR A 244 -9.55 20.80 -1.95
CA TYR A 244 -10.76 20.97 -1.16
C TYR A 244 -12.03 21.13 -2.01
N ASP A 245 -11.90 21.83 -3.15
CA ASP A 245 -12.96 21.92 -4.15
C ASP A 245 -13.36 20.55 -4.69
N SER A 246 -12.39 19.72 -5.07
CA SER A 246 -12.63 18.35 -5.55
C SER A 246 -13.31 17.51 -4.47
N LYS A 247 -12.79 17.57 -3.24
CA LYS A 247 -13.36 16.87 -2.07
C LYS A 247 -14.82 17.23 -1.82
N LEU A 248 -15.19 18.51 -1.89
CA LEU A 248 -16.58 18.96 -1.76
C LEU A 248 -17.47 18.56 -2.94
N LYS A 249 -16.92 18.55 -4.16
CA LYS A 249 -17.65 18.18 -5.40
C LYS A 249 -17.91 16.68 -5.51
N HIS A 250 -17.01 15.86 -4.99
CA HIS A 250 -17.04 14.41 -5.13
C HIS A 250 -17.21 13.72 -3.78
N HIS A 251 -16.18 13.71 -2.93
CA HIS A 251 -16.13 12.87 -1.72
C HIS A 251 -17.27 13.18 -0.74
N LEU A 252 -17.57 14.47 -0.52
CA LEU A 252 -18.55 14.96 0.44
C LEU A 252 -19.89 15.39 -0.21
N ASN A 253 -20.05 15.18 -1.51
CA ASN A 253 -21.25 15.63 -2.22
C ASN A 253 -22.39 14.61 -2.08
N LEU A 254 -23.45 14.99 -1.37
CA LEU A 254 -24.63 14.16 -1.14
C LEU A 254 -25.45 13.85 -2.41
N ASN A 255 -25.25 14.62 -3.49
CA ASN A 255 -25.93 14.44 -4.78
C ASN A 255 -25.07 13.71 -5.82
N PHE A 256 -23.87 13.26 -5.45
CA PHE A 256 -22.97 12.53 -6.33
C PHE A 256 -23.25 11.01 -6.24
N HIS A 257 -23.47 10.37 -7.39
CA HIS A 257 -23.85 8.96 -7.47
C HIS A 257 -23.20 8.24 -8.68
N PRO A 258 -21.87 8.28 -8.80
CA PRO A 258 -21.18 7.80 -10.00
C PRO A 258 -21.40 6.31 -10.25
N ARG A 259 -21.41 5.45 -9.21
CA ARG A 259 -21.75 4.03 -9.37
C ARG A 259 -23.11 3.82 -10.07
N LYS A 260 -24.14 4.53 -9.61
CA LYS A 260 -25.50 4.40 -10.16
C LYS A 260 -25.58 4.95 -11.59
N THR A 261 -24.94 6.08 -11.88
CA THR A 261 -25.07 6.78 -13.17
C THR A 261 -24.15 6.23 -14.26
N ILE A 262 -22.93 5.82 -13.89
CA ILE A 262 -21.87 5.36 -14.80
C ILE A 262 -21.85 3.84 -14.86
N LEU A 263 -21.59 3.18 -13.73
CA LEU A 263 -21.47 1.71 -13.65
C LEU A 263 -22.82 0.98 -13.78
N LYS A 264 -23.92 1.66 -13.43
CA LYS A 264 -25.30 1.12 -13.45
C LYS A 264 -25.41 -0.18 -12.65
N ASP A 265 -24.81 -0.16 -11.47
CA ASP A 265 -24.78 -1.26 -10.54
C ASP A 265 -25.32 -0.86 -9.17
N ASP A 266 -25.91 -1.83 -8.45
CA ASP A 266 -26.36 -1.68 -7.07
C ASP A 266 -25.32 -2.27 -6.13
N GLU A 267 -24.74 -1.41 -5.28
CA GLU A 267 -23.72 -1.77 -4.29
C GLU A 267 -24.21 -2.79 -3.24
N ASN A 268 -25.53 -2.97 -3.08
CA ASN A 268 -26.12 -3.88 -2.11
C ASN A 268 -26.56 -5.22 -2.71
N ASP A 269 -26.55 -5.36 -4.04
CA ASP A 269 -26.90 -6.62 -4.71
C ASP A 269 -25.67 -7.51 -4.93
N PHE A 270 -25.37 -8.36 -3.94
CA PHE A 270 -24.30 -9.37 -4.01
C PHE A 270 -24.64 -10.60 -4.86
N SER A 271 -25.82 -10.66 -5.49
CA SER A 271 -26.16 -11.76 -6.41
C SER A 271 -25.63 -11.53 -7.84
N LYS A 272 -25.46 -10.26 -8.21
CA LYS A 272 -24.99 -9.85 -9.54
C LYS A 272 -23.46 -9.90 -9.63
N LYS A 273 -22.97 -10.75 -10.53
CA LYS A 273 -21.56 -10.89 -10.91
C LYS A 273 -21.30 -10.27 -12.29
N GLY A 274 -20.03 -10.15 -12.67
CA GLY A 274 -19.64 -9.75 -14.03
C GLY A 274 -19.90 -8.28 -14.38
N TYR A 275 -20.12 -7.43 -13.39
CA TYR A 275 -20.15 -5.98 -13.58
C TYR A 275 -18.72 -5.42 -13.65
N GLY A 276 -18.56 -4.22 -14.20
CA GLY A 276 -17.24 -3.63 -14.45
C GLY A 276 -16.79 -3.85 -15.89
N ASN A 277 -15.48 -3.84 -16.12
CA ASN A 277 -14.86 -4.11 -17.41
C ASN A 277 -13.43 -4.65 -17.26
N ASN A 278 -12.77 -4.94 -18.38
CA ASN A 278 -11.40 -5.46 -18.42
C ASN A 278 -10.30 -4.37 -18.45
N ASN A 279 -10.66 -3.09 -18.33
CA ASN A 279 -9.68 -2.00 -18.28
C ASN A 279 -9.10 -1.87 -16.87
N VAL A 280 -8.09 -2.69 -16.55
CA VAL A 280 -7.42 -2.73 -15.24
C VAL A 280 -6.56 -1.51 -14.91
N ILE A 281 -6.26 -0.66 -15.90
CA ILE A 281 -5.58 0.63 -15.69
C ILE A 281 -6.58 1.64 -15.12
N GLY A 282 -7.84 1.58 -15.58
CA GLY A 282 -8.84 2.60 -15.35
C GLY A 282 -8.95 3.60 -16.51
N PRO A 283 -9.95 4.48 -16.52
CA PRO A 283 -10.16 5.43 -17.61
C PRO A 283 -9.17 6.62 -17.57
N ASP A 284 -8.45 6.80 -16.46
CA ASP A 284 -7.37 7.78 -16.30
C ASP A 284 -6.09 7.07 -15.83
N LEU A 285 -5.00 7.26 -16.58
CA LEU A 285 -3.71 6.63 -16.30
C LEU A 285 -3.08 7.19 -15.01
N GLU A 286 -3.26 8.48 -14.71
CA GLU A 286 -2.66 9.09 -13.51
C GLU A 286 -3.30 8.54 -12.23
N GLU A 287 -4.58 8.19 -12.27
CA GLU A 287 -5.31 7.57 -11.16
C GLU A 287 -4.83 6.13 -10.88
N SER A 288 -4.09 5.52 -11.81
CA SER A 288 -3.47 4.20 -11.59
C SER A 288 -2.19 4.28 -10.74
N LEU A 289 -1.77 5.49 -10.31
CA LEU A 289 -0.48 5.69 -9.66
C LEU A 289 -0.28 4.85 -8.41
N HIS A 290 -1.29 4.76 -7.55
CA HIS A 290 -1.15 4.07 -6.28
C HIS A 290 -0.97 2.55 -6.51
N GLY A 291 -1.79 1.93 -7.37
CA GLY A 291 -1.65 0.51 -7.66
C GLY A 291 -0.40 0.16 -8.48
N THR A 292 0.04 1.02 -9.41
CA THR A 292 1.33 0.87 -10.11
C THR A 292 2.50 0.85 -9.12
N HIS A 293 2.49 1.76 -8.14
CA HIS A 293 3.53 1.85 -7.13
C HIS A 293 3.56 0.62 -6.22
N VAL A 294 2.39 0.20 -5.74
CA VAL A 294 2.20 -1.02 -4.92
C VAL A 294 2.68 -2.27 -5.67
N ALA A 295 2.29 -2.44 -6.94
CA ALA A 295 2.69 -3.58 -7.77
C ALA A 295 4.21 -3.62 -8.02
N GLY A 296 4.82 -2.45 -8.23
CA GLY A 296 6.26 -2.31 -8.40
C GLY A 296 7.06 -2.71 -7.18
N ILE A 297 6.64 -2.31 -5.98
CA ILE A 297 7.27 -2.75 -4.73
C ILE A 297 7.29 -4.28 -4.66
N ILE A 298 6.17 -4.94 -4.99
CA ILE A 298 6.08 -6.41 -4.94
C ILE A 298 6.99 -7.07 -5.98
N ALA A 299 6.93 -6.62 -7.24
CA ALA A 299 7.31 -7.46 -8.38
C ALA A 299 8.04 -6.75 -9.53
N ALA A 300 8.43 -5.48 -9.41
CA ALA A 300 9.25 -4.82 -10.43
C ALA A 300 10.41 -5.72 -10.87
N GLU A 301 10.62 -5.83 -12.19
CA GLU A 301 11.41 -6.89 -12.77
C GLU A 301 12.87 -6.83 -12.33
N ARG A 302 13.24 -7.76 -11.43
CA ARG A 302 14.58 -7.77 -10.86
C ARG A 302 15.67 -8.00 -11.92
N GLY A 303 16.73 -7.19 -11.86
CA GLY A 303 17.95 -7.37 -12.64
C GLY A 303 17.85 -6.94 -14.11
N ASN A 304 16.81 -6.19 -14.49
CA ASN A 304 16.67 -5.61 -15.83
C ASN A 304 17.50 -4.32 -16.02
N GLY A 305 18.03 -3.74 -14.94
CA GLY A 305 18.84 -2.51 -14.96
C GLY A 305 18.02 -1.22 -15.10
N ILE A 306 16.70 -1.29 -14.91
CA ILE A 306 15.75 -0.18 -14.98
C ILE A 306 15.13 -0.01 -13.59
N GLY A 307 14.77 1.23 -13.23
CA GLY A 307 13.89 1.46 -12.07
C GLY A 307 14.39 0.84 -10.76
N ILE A 308 13.62 -0.11 -10.23
CA ILE A 308 13.90 -0.81 -8.97
C ILE A 308 13.84 -2.33 -9.13
N ASP A 309 14.50 -3.02 -8.22
CA ASP A 309 14.31 -4.45 -8.04
C ASP A 309 13.16 -4.69 -7.04
N GLY A 310 12.00 -5.14 -7.49
CA GLY A 310 10.87 -5.51 -6.63
C GLY A 310 11.22 -6.63 -5.64
N VAL A 311 10.47 -6.76 -4.55
CA VAL A 311 10.80 -7.68 -3.46
C VAL A 311 10.89 -9.14 -3.90
N ALA A 312 9.98 -9.57 -4.77
CA ALA A 312 9.89 -10.95 -5.23
C ALA A 312 10.27 -11.08 -6.71
N ASN A 313 10.89 -12.21 -7.05
CA ASN A 313 11.07 -12.65 -8.43
C ASN A 313 10.27 -13.93 -8.69
N ASN A 314 10.11 -14.28 -9.97
CA ASN A 314 9.34 -15.46 -10.38
C ASN A 314 7.87 -15.39 -9.90
N VAL A 315 7.30 -14.19 -9.93
CA VAL A 315 5.91 -13.89 -9.57
C VAL A 315 5.17 -13.31 -10.78
N GLN A 316 3.84 -13.18 -10.68
CA GLN A 316 3.02 -12.38 -11.60
C GLN A 316 2.04 -11.50 -10.84
N ILE A 317 1.78 -10.30 -11.34
CA ILE A 317 0.79 -9.37 -10.79
C ILE A 317 -0.53 -9.54 -11.54
N MET A 318 -1.58 -9.92 -10.81
CA MET A 318 -2.96 -9.85 -11.27
C MET A 318 -3.57 -8.53 -10.81
N ALA A 319 -3.98 -7.69 -11.77
CA ALA A 319 -4.45 -6.34 -11.53
C ALA A 319 -5.95 -6.33 -11.23
N LEU A 320 -6.33 -5.89 -10.02
CA LEU A 320 -7.74 -5.81 -9.62
C LEU A 320 -8.08 -4.40 -9.20
N ARG A 321 -8.80 -3.68 -10.06
CA ARG A 321 -9.23 -2.31 -9.79
C ARG A 321 -10.55 -2.32 -9.03
N ALA A 322 -10.51 -1.93 -7.75
CA ALA A 322 -11.67 -1.90 -6.85
C ALA A 322 -11.69 -0.71 -5.90
N VAL A 323 -10.67 0.15 -5.94
CA VAL A 323 -10.52 1.32 -5.06
C VAL A 323 -10.65 2.60 -5.90
N PRO A 324 -11.72 3.39 -5.77
CA PRO A 324 -11.86 4.68 -6.46
C PRO A 324 -11.05 5.78 -5.74
N ASP A 325 -11.01 6.99 -6.32
CA ASP A 325 -10.71 8.21 -5.54
C ASP A 325 -11.90 8.51 -4.63
N GLY A 326 -11.82 8.02 -3.39
CA GLY A 326 -12.92 7.91 -2.44
C GLY A 326 -12.79 6.60 -1.64
N ASP A 327 -13.87 6.16 -0.99
CA ASP A 327 -13.85 4.87 -0.27
C ASP A 327 -14.33 3.73 -1.17
N GLU A 328 -13.67 2.58 -1.09
CA GLU A 328 -14.04 1.35 -1.77
C GLU A 328 -15.40 0.78 -1.30
N TYR A 329 -16.09 0.07 -2.18
CA TYR A 329 -17.32 -0.65 -1.83
C TYR A 329 -17.01 -2.06 -1.32
N ASP A 330 -17.67 -2.47 -0.23
CA ASP A 330 -17.51 -3.82 0.34
C ASP A 330 -17.81 -4.92 -0.70
N LYS A 331 -18.76 -4.66 -1.61
CA LYS A 331 -19.11 -5.55 -2.73
C LYS A 331 -17.91 -5.78 -3.66
N ASP A 332 -17.23 -4.71 -4.06
CA ASP A 332 -16.11 -4.78 -4.98
C ASP A 332 -14.92 -5.48 -4.32
N ILE A 333 -14.65 -5.19 -3.05
CA ILE A 333 -13.58 -5.86 -2.29
C ILE A 333 -13.87 -7.36 -2.11
N ALA A 334 -15.09 -7.72 -1.72
CA ALA A 334 -15.46 -9.13 -1.55
C ALA A 334 -15.33 -9.92 -2.87
N PHE A 335 -15.76 -9.34 -3.99
CA PHE A 335 -15.62 -9.99 -5.29
C PHE A 335 -14.18 -10.01 -5.81
N ALA A 336 -13.39 -8.94 -5.61
CA ALA A 336 -11.98 -8.92 -5.99
C ALA A 336 -11.16 -9.98 -5.24
N ILE A 337 -11.38 -10.15 -3.93
CA ILE A 337 -10.73 -11.22 -3.14
C ILE A 337 -11.10 -12.60 -3.69
N ARG A 338 -12.39 -12.83 -4.00
CA ARG A 338 -12.86 -14.11 -4.56
C ARG A 338 -12.28 -14.37 -5.94
N TYR A 339 -12.28 -13.36 -6.81
CA TYR A 339 -11.71 -13.40 -8.14
C TYR A 339 -10.23 -13.81 -8.08
N ALA A 340 -9.44 -13.13 -7.25
CA ALA A 340 -8.02 -13.46 -7.09
C ALA A 340 -7.82 -14.90 -6.64
N ALA A 341 -8.60 -15.35 -5.65
CA ALA A 341 -8.51 -16.71 -5.13
C ALA A 341 -8.93 -17.78 -6.15
N ASP A 342 -9.95 -17.51 -6.96
CA ASP A 342 -10.43 -18.41 -8.00
C ASP A 342 -9.49 -18.49 -9.20
N ASN A 343 -8.83 -17.37 -9.55
CA ASN A 343 -7.80 -17.31 -10.59
C ASN A 343 -6.39 -17.68 -10.09
N GLY A 344 -6.29 -18.30 -8.91
CA GLY A 344 -5.07 -18.98 -8.46
C GLY A 344 -4.02 -18.10 -7.78
N ALA A 345 -4.35 -16.86 -7.41
CA ALA A 345 -3.49 -16.04 -6.56
C ALA A 345 -3.14 -16.80 -5.27
N LYS A 346 -1.88 -16.70 -4.82
CA LYS A 346 -1.44 -17.25 -3.52
C LYS A 346 -1.19 -16.18 -2.48
N VAL A 347 -1.06 -14.94 -2.93
CA VAL A 347 -0.98 -13.74 -2.09
C VAL A 347 -1.91 -12.70 -2.68
N ILE A 348 -2.61 -11.96 -1.84
CA ILE A 348 -3.39 -10.78 -2.22
C ILE A 348 -2.86 -9.62 -1.38
N ASN A 349 -2.54 -8.49 -2.00
CA ASN A 349 -2.23 -7.25 -1.32
C ASN A 349 -3.44 -6.33 -1.32
N THR A 350 -3.78 -5.77 -0.16
CA THR A 350 -4.82 -4.76 0.03
C THR A 350 -4.22 -3.51 0.69
N SER A 351 -4.06 -2.44 -0.10
CA SER A 351 -3.43 -1.18 0.32
C SER A 351 -4.44 -0.04 0.44
N PHE A 352 -5.60 -0.33 1.02
CA PHE A 352 -6.72 0.60 1.21
C PHE A 352 -7.37 0.35 2.56
N GLY A 353 -8.24 1.27 2.98
CA GLY A 353 -9.12 1.02 4.12
C GLY A 353 -9.97 2.22 4.47
N LYS A 354 -11.02 1.95 5.24
CA LYS A 354 -12.05 2.94 5.60
C LYS A 354 -12.57 2.76 7.03
N GLY A 355 -13.17 3.82 7.56
CA GLY A 355 -13.65 3.86 8.95
C GLY A 355 -15.00 3.17 9.20
N LEU A 356 -15.80 2.91 8.17
CA LEU A 356 -17.12 2.25 8.26
C LEU A 356 -17.24 1.19 7.16
N SER A 357 -17.92 0.08 7.43
CA SER A 357 -18.16 -0.98 6.45
C SER A 357 -19.56 -1.57 6.67
N PRO A 358 -20.57 -1.16 5.87
CA PRO A 358 -21.95 -1.61 6.01
C PRO A 358 -22.12 -3.12 5.74
N HIS A 359 -21.28 -3.72 4.91
CA HIS A 359 -21.34 -5.14 4.51
C HIS A 359 -20.05 -5.89 4.87
N LYS A 360 -19.45 -5.58 6.03
CA LYS A 360 -18.23 -6.24 6.52
C LYS A 360 -18.36 -7.76 6.59
N ASP A 361 -19.56 -8.30 6.84
CA ASP A 361 -19.83 -9.73 6.83
C ASP A 361 -19.52 -10.37 5.47
N LYS A 362 -19.80 -9.68 4.36
CA LYS A 362 -19.48 -10.15 3.00
C LYS A 362 -17.99 -10.14 2.71
N VAL A 363 -17.27 -9.15 3.24
CA VAL A 363 -15.81 -9.13 3.15
C VAL A 363 -15.21 -10.26 4.02
N TYR A 364 -15.75 -10.49 5.21
CA TYR A 364 -15.35 -11.62 6.07
C TYR A 364 -15.59 -12.99 5.41
N GLU A 365 -16.71 -13.17 4.72
CA GLU A 365 -16.98 -14.36 3.92
C GLU A 365 -15.94 -14.54 2.80
N ALA A 366 -15.51 -13.45 2.15
CA ALA A 366 -14.47 -13.48 1.13
C ALA A 366 -13.07 -13.79 1.70
N ILE A 367 -12.71 -13.25 2.86
CA ILE A 367 -11.46 -13.56 3.58
C ILE A 367 -11.39 -15.06 3.89
N LYS A 368 -12.46 -15.62 4.48
CA LYS A 368 -12.55 -17.07 4.77
C LYS A 368 -12.53 -17.91 3.51
N TYR A 369 -13.11 -17.42 2.41
CA TYR A 369 -13.05 -18.09 1.13
C TYR A 369 -11.61 -18.16 0.59
N ALA A 370 -10.88 -17.03 0.63
CA ALA A 370 -9.47 -16.99 0.27
C ALA A 370 -8.63 -17.96 1.12
N ALA A 371 -8.94 -18.07 2.42
CA ALA A 371 -8.30 -19.04 3.31
C ALA A 371 -8.53 -20.49 2.83
N SER A 372 -9.76 -20.83 2.45
CA SER A 372 -10.12 -22.15 1.91
C SER A 372 -9.41 -22.49 0.59
N LYS A 373 -8.91 -21.47 -0.13
CA LYS A 373 -8.15 -21.58 -1.37
C LYS A 373 -6.63 -21.48 -1.17
N ASP A 374 -6.18 -21.48 0.09
CA ASP A 374 -4.77 -21.36 0.47
C ASP A 374 -4.13 -20.06 -0.05
N VAL A 375 -4.82 -18.94 0.20
CA VAL A 375 -4.40 -17.59 -0.21
C VAL A 375 -4.16 -16.74 1.03
N LEU A 376 -2.98 -16.11 1.12
CA LEU A 376 -2.66 -15.12 2.16
C LEU A 376 -3.09 -13.73 1.70
N ILE A 377 -3.79 -12.99 2.55
CA ILE A 377 -4.12 -11.58 2.36
C ILE A 377 -3.16 -10.75 3.22
N VAL A 378 -2.51 -9.76 2.62
CA VAL A 378 -1.60 -8.82 3.28
C VAL A 378 -2.20 -7.43 3.18
N ASN A 379 -2.53 -6.86 4.34
CA ASN A 379 -3.34 -5.66 4.47
C ASN A 379 -2.56 -4.49 5.08
N ALA A 380 -2.79 -3.28 4.59
CA ALA A 380 -2.25 -2.06 5.19
C ALA A 380 -3.02 -1.69 6.46
N ALA A 381 -2.32 -1.26 7.53
CA ALA A 381 -2.97 -0.88 8.79
C ALA A 381 -3.76 0.45 8.73
N GLY A 382 -3.50 1.31 7.75
CA GLY A 382 -4.07 2.66 7.63
C GLY A 382 -3.16 3.76 8.18
N ASN A 383 -3.50 5.01 7.88
CA ASN A 383 -2.62 6.17 8.00
C ASN A 383 -3.17 7.29 8.91
N ASP A 384 -3.95 6.93 9.94
CA ASP A 384 -4.65 7.88 10.82
C ASP A 384 -3.96 8.06 12.19
N SER A 385 -2.77 7.47 12.38
CA SER A 385 -2.01 7.54 13.63
C SER A 385 -2.76 7.00 14.85
N LYS A 386 -3.73 6.10 14.66
CA LYS A 386 -4.64 5.62 15.70
C LYS A 386 -4.38 4.17 16.13
N ASP A 387 -4.90 3.85 17.31
CA ASP A 387 -4.92 2.49 17.85
C ASP A 387 -6.14 1.72 17.30
N ILE A 388 -5.90 0.80 16.35
CA ILE A 388 -6.96 0.02 15.69
C ILE A 388 -7.45 -1.16 16.54
N ASP A 389 -6.93 -1.33 17.75
CA ASP A 389 -7.56 -2.18 18.77
C ASP A 389 -8.73 -1.47 19.48
N VAL A 390 -8.84 -0.15 19.32
CA VAL A 390 -9.87 0.72 19.92
C VAL A 390 -10.78 1.32 18.86
N GLU A 391 -10.21 1.76 17.74
CA GLU A 391 -10.92 2.37 16.63
C GLU A 391 -10.77 1.53 15.35
N ASP A 392 -11.80 0.73 15.05
CA ASP A 392 -11.81 -0.13 13.87
C ASP A 392 -11.41 0.60 12.58
N THR A 393 -10.67 -0.13 11.76
CA THR A 393 -10.47 0.12 10.33
C THR A 393 -10.93 -1.12 9.56
N TYR A 394 -11.41 -0.95 8.34
CA TYR A 394 -11.88 -2.03 7.48
C TYR A 394 -11.13 -2.02 6.13
N PRO A 395 -10.83 -3.18 5.53
CA PRO A 395 -11.12 -4.52 6.05
C PRO A 395 -10.27 -4.87 7.28
N ASN A 396 -10.87 -5.62 8.20
CA ASN A 396 -10.19 -6.29 9.29
C ASN A 396 -10.62 -7.76 9.30
N ASP A 397 -10.00 -8.56 10.16
CA ASP A 397 -10.34 -9.97 10.34
C ASP A 397 -10.72 -10.27 11.79
N GLU A 398 -11.24 -9.29 12.54
CA GLU A 398 -11.56 -9.45 13.97
C GLU A 398 -13.08 -9.44 14.23
N ILE A 399 -13.56 -10.36 15.07
CA ILE A 399 -14.87 -10.26 15.73
C ILE A 399 -14.67 -10.45 17.24
N ASN A 400 -15.00 -9.41 18.02
CA ASN A 400 -14.92 -9.42 19.48
C ASN A 400 -13.53 -9.80 20.03
N GLY A 401 -12.46 -9.20 19.50
CA GLY A 401 -11.08 -9.44 19.97
C GLY A 401 -10.44 -10.70 19.40
N LYS A 402 -11.05 -11.38 18.43
CA LYS A 402 -10.59 -12.66 17.91
C LYS A 402 -10.55 -12.68 16.38
N GLU A 403 -9.40 -13.10 15.83
CA GLU A 403 -9.23 -13.35 14.41
C GLU A 403 -10.27 -14.37 13.89
N ILE A 404 -10.86 -14.07 12.73
CA ILE A 404 -11.83 -14.91 12.03
C ILE A 404 -11.17 -15.87 11.03
N SER A 405 -9.89 -15.63 10.71
CA SER A 405 -9.10 -16.45 9.79
C SER A 405 -7.60 -16.34 10.07
N ASP A 406 -6.83 -17.36 9.71
CA ASP A 406 -5.38 -17.43 9.90
C ASP A 406 -4.60 -16.99 8.65
N ASN A 407 -5.28 -16.40 7.66
CA ASN A 407 -4.74 -16.00 6.37
C ASN A 407 -4.75 -14.49 6.11
N PHE A 408 -4.99 -13.65 7.12
CA PHE A 408 -5.01 -12.20 7.00
C PHE A 408 -3.87 -11.60 7.82
N LEU A 409 -3.02 -10.77 7.23
CA LEU A 409 -1.83 -10.21 7.87
C LEU A 409 -1.83 -8.68 7.72
N THR A 410 -1.94 -7.95 8.83
CA THR A 410 -1.99 -6.48 8.84
C THR A 410 -0.62 -5.86 9.11
N VAL A 411 -0.23 -4.85 8.32
CA VAL A 411 1.12 -4.28 8.28
C VAL A 411 1.10 -2.79 8.63
N GLY A 412 1.82 -2.43 9.70
CA GLY A 412 2.15 -1.05 10.06
C GLY A 412 3.38 -0.53 9.32
N ALA A 413 3.55 0.80 9.28
CA ALA A 413 4.62 1.47 8.53
C ALA A 413 5.76 1.97 9.41
N LEU A 414 6.99 1.79 8.92
CA LEU A 414 8.23 2.28 9.51
C LEU A 414 8.78 3.49 8.77
N ASN A 415 9.45 4.34 9.54
CA ASN A 415 10.38 5.35 9.06
C ASN A 415 11.80 4.76 8.97
N TYR A 416 12.66 5.33 8.12
CA TYR A 416 14.07 4.96 8.01
C TYR A 416 14.92 5.38 9.22
N MET A 417 14.35 6.14 10.16
CA MET A 417 15.01 6.58 11.39
C MET A 417 14.98 5.50 12.47
N PHE A 418 16.12 4.85 12.74
CA PHE A 418 16.22 3.84 13.79
C PHE A 418 16.36 4.47 15.19
N ASN A 419 15.32 5.17 15.66
CA ASN A 419 15.25 5.84 16.97
C ASN A 419 13.79 5.92 17.46
N GLU A 420 13.46 6.80 18.40
CA GLU A 420 12.08 6.99 18.89
C GLU A 420 11.05 7.35 17.80
N ASN A 421 11.48 7.74 16.59
CA ASN A 421 10.63 8.00 15.42
C ASN A 421 10.64 6.84 14.41
N LEU A 422 11.01 5.63 14.84
CA LEU A 422 11.04 4.41 14.02
C LEU A 422 9.68 4.10 13.39
N VAL A 423 8.59 4.32 14.12
CA VAL A 423 7.24 4.17 13.57
C VAL A 423 6.92 5.40 12.73
N ALA A 424 6.40 5.19 11.53
CA ALA A 424 5.95 6.30 10.70
C ALA A 424 4.86 7.08 11.43
N SER A 425 4.95 8.42 11.44
CA SER A 425 4.07 9.25 12.28
C SER A 425 2.59 9.04 11.99
N PHE A 426 2.26 8.70 10.74
CA PHE A 426 0.91 8.41 10.25
C PHE A 426 0.43 6.98 10.55
N SER A 427 1.32 6.03 10.87
CA SER A 427 0.95 4.62 10.91
C SER A 427 -0.08 4.34 12.01
N ASN A 428 -1.15 3.66 11.64
CA ASN A 428 -1.97 2.96 12.62
C ASN A 428 -1.15 1.86 13.31
N PHE A 429 -1.53 1.54 14.54
CA PHE A 429 -0.91 0.51 15.38
C PHE A 429 -2.00 -0.22 16.16
N GLY A 430 -1.70 -1.38 16.75
CA GLY A 430 -2.66 -2.12 17.54
C GLY A 430 -2.05 -3.43 18.03
N LYS A 431 -2.12 -3.68 19.33
CA LYS A 431 -1.47 -4.85 19.94
C LYS A 431 -2.04 -6.17 19.42
N ARG A 432 -3.30 -6.17 18.97
CA ARG A 432 -3.99 -7.32 18.40
C ARG A 432 -4.14 -7.23 16.89
N ASN A 433 -4.52 -6.07 16.37
CA ASN A 433 -4.96 -5.94 14.97
C ASN A 433 -3.88 -5.49 13.98
N VAL A 434 -2.66 -5.19 14.46
CA VAL A 434 -1.47 -5.09 13.60
C VAL A 434 -0.57 -6.29 13.87
N ASP A 435 -0.13 -6.99 12.83
CA ASP A 435 0.71 -8.17 12.99
C ASP A 435 2.19 -7.82 13.07
N VAL A 436 2.67 -7.02 12.13
CA VAL A 436 4.09 -6.68 11.93
C VAL A 436 4.23 -5.26 11.40
N PHE A 437 5.46 -4.73 11.43
CA PHE A 437 5.80 -3.46 10.78
C PHE A 437 6.80 -3.66 9.63
N ALA A 438 6.69 -2.85 8.58
CA ALA A 438 7.58 -2.86 7.43
C ALA A 438 7.90 -1.43 6.94
N PRO A 439 8.98 -1.22 6.15
CA PRO A 439 9.31 0.08 5.55
C PRO A 439 8.12 0.73 4.84
N GLY A 440 7.79 1.98 5.17
CA GLY A 440 6.64 2.66 4.55
C GLY A 440 6.82 4.16 4.31
N VAL A 441 7.98 4.73 4.60
CA VAL A 441 8.28 6.16 4.40
C VAL A 441 9.30 6.34 3.29
N LYS A 442 9.00 7.21 2.32
CA LYS A 442 9.89 7.52 1.19
C LYS A 442 10.31 6.23 0.45
N ILE A 443 9.32 5.48 -0.01
CA ILE A 443 9.52 4.27 -0.81
C ILE A 443 9.51 4.68 -2.28
N TYR A 444 10.63 4.41 -2.96
CA TYR A 444 10.79 4.69 -4.38
C TYR A 444 10.30 3.49 -5.20
N ALA A 445 9.36 3.71 -6.11
CA ALA A 445 8.83 2.64 -6.96
C ALA A 445 8.21 3.22 -8.25
N PRO A 446 7.84 2.36 -9.21
CA PRO A 446 7.12 2.72 -10.43
C PRO A 446 5.93 3.64 -10.20
N ALA A 447 5.73 4.55 -11.13
CA ALA A 447 4.57 5.43 -11.27
C ALA A 447 4.15 5.43 -12.75
N PRO A 448 2.93 5.85 -13.09
CA PRO A 448 2.41 5.73 -14.46
C PRO A 448 3.29 6.48 -15.48
N ASP A 449 3.18 6.07 -16.74
CA ASP A 449 3.94 6.68 -17.86
C ASP A 449 5.46 6.51 -17.72
N ASN A 450 5.91 5.32 -17.30
CA ASN A 450 7.33 4.96 -17.10
C ASN A 450 8.08 5.90 -16.14
N ASN A 451 7.37 6.49 -15.17
CA ASN A 451 7.96 7.35 -14.16
C ASN A 451 8.22 6.58 -12.86
N TYR A 452 8.89 7.22 -11.92
CA TYR A 452 9.15 6.66 -10.60
C TYR A 452 9.01 7.75 -9.54
N LYS A 453 8.37 7.44 -8.42
CA LYS A 453 8.08 8.43 -7.38
C LYS A 453 8.35 7.87 -5.99
N PHE A 454 8.71 8.78 -5.07
CA PHE A 454 8.71 8.48 -3.64
C PHE A 454 7.30 8.66 -3.09
N LEU A 455 6.69 7.58 -2.61
CA LEU A 455 5.45 7.62 -1.85
C LEU A 455 5.69 7.20 -0.40
N GLN A 456 4.67 7.35 0.44
CA GLN A 456 4.70 6.93 1.83
C GLN A 456 3.30 6.53 2.28
N GLY A 457 3.23 5.53 3.15
CA GLY A 457 1.98 4.99 3.67
C GLY A 457 2.17 3.57 4.17
N THR A 458 1.24 3.10 4.98
CA THR A 458 1.07 1.65 5.21
C THR A 458 0.80 0.91 3.90
N SER A 459 0.22 1.60 2.91
CA SER A 459 0.08 1.15 1.52
C SER A 459 1.39 0.80 0.81
N MET A 460 2.52 1.36 1.23
CA MET A 460 3.85 1.00 0.73
C MET A 460 4.52 -0.06 1.62
N ALA A 461 4.08 -0.23 2.86
CA ALA A 461 4.60 -1.24 3.77
C ALA A 461 3.99 -2.64 3.53
N SER A 462 2.69 -2.73 3.27
CA SER A 462 2.01 -3.98 2.92
C SER A 462 2.60 -4.70 1.69
N PRO A 463 2.92 -4.04 0.56
CA PRO A 463 3.50 -4.72 -0.60
C PRO A 463 4.91 -5.27 -0.35
N GLU A 464 5.70 -4.67 0.55
CA GLU A 464 7.00 -5.23 0.97
C GLU A 464 6.78 -6.63 1.59
N VAL A 465 5.77 -6.75 2.45
CA VAL A 465 5.42 -8.01 3.12
C VAL A 465 4.73 -8.99 2.16
N ALA A 466 3.88 -8.51 1.25
CA ALA A 466 3.29 -9.33 0.19
C ALA A 466 4.37 -9.93 -0.72
N GLY A 467 5.42 -9.15 -1.03
CA GLY A 467 6.61 -9.61 -1.73
C GLY A 467 7.36 -10.70 -0.96
N ILE A 468 7.61 -10.52 0.34
CA ILE A 468 8.23 -11.57 1.17
C ILE A 468 7.38 -12.85 1.17
N ALA A 469 6.06 -12.72 1.32
CA ALA A 469 5.14 -13.85 1.28
C ALA A 469 5.20 -14.58 -0.07
N ALA A 470 5.18 -13.85 -1.18
CA ALA A 470 5.28 -14.41 -2.52
C ALA A 470 6.63 -15.12 -2.72
N LEU A 471 7.74 -14.51 -2.27
CA LEU A 471 9.07 -15.10 -2.34
C LEU A 471 9.14 -16.42 -1.54
N ILE A 472 8.54 -16.48 -0.35
CA ILE A 472 8.42 -17.74 0.42
C ILE A 472 7.64 -18.77 -0.40
N ARG A 473 6.49 -18.40 -0.97
CA ARG A 473 5.65 -19.32 -1.77
C ARG A 473 6.35 -19.80 -3.05
N VAL A 474 7.22 -19.00 -3.66
CA VAL A 474 8.01 -19.39 -4.84
C VAL A 474 8.99 -20.52 -4.51
N TYR A 475 9.66 -20.47 -3.36
CA TYR A 475 10.73 -21.40 -3.00
C TYR A 475 10.28 -22.55 -2.08
N PHE A 476 9.22 -22.35 -1.30
CA PHE A 476 8.68 -23.31 -0.33
C PHE A 476 7.17 -23.56 -0.59
N PRO A 477 6.81 -24.13 -1.75
CA PRO A 477 5.43 -24.25 -2.20
C PRO A 477 4.55 -25.16 -1.34
N ASN A 478 5.15 -25.95 -0.45
CA ASN A 478 4.46 -26.84 0.47
C ASN A 478 3.97 -26.14 1.75
N LEU A 479 4.36 -24.88 2.01
CA LEU A 479 3.87 -24.09 3.14
C LEU A 479 2.53 -23.46 2.80
N THR A 480 1.52 -23.63 3.67
CA THR A 480 0.19 -23.02 3.48
C THR A 480 0.20 -21.51 3.75
N ALA A 481 -0.85 -20.78 3.36
CA ALA A 481 -1.03 -19.35 3.64
C ALA A 481 -0.85 -19.04 5.13
N ALA A 482 -1.51 -19.80 6.01
CA ALA A 482 -1.38 -19.68 7.46
C ALA A 482 0.06 -19.89 7.95
N GLN A 483 0.78 -20.84 7.35
CA GLN A 483 2.19 -21.09 7.67
C GLN A 483 3.10 -19.97 7.19
N VAL A 484 2.79 -19.34 6.05
CA VAL A 484 3.51 -18.16 5.57
C VAL A 484 3.28 -16.96 6.49
N LYS A 485 2.02 -16.70 6.92
CA LYS A 485 1.70 -15.69 7.95
C LYS A 485 2.55 -15.95 9.21
N GLN A 486 2.53 -17.19 9.71
CA GLN A 486 3.31 -17.59 10.88
C GLN A 486 4.81 -17.36 10.70
N VAL A 487 5.39 -17.74 9.55
CA VAL A 487 6.82 -17.55 9.26
C VAL A 487 7.18 -16.07 9.33
N ILE A 488 6.42 -15.20 8.66
CA ILE A 488 6.68 -13.76 8.62
C ILE A 488 6.67 -13.19 10.04
N MET A 489 5.60 -13.44 10.80
CA MET A 489 5.45 -12.92 12.17
C MET A 489 6.56 -13.42 13.12
N GLN A 490 6.93 -14.70 13.05
CA GLN A 490 7.90 -15.31 13.97
C GLN A 490 9.36 -15.04 13.60
N SER A 491 9.62 -14.71 12.34
CA SER A 491 10.97 -14.44 11.82
C SER A 491 11.42 -12.99 11.98
N GLY A 492 10.48 -12.08 12.25
CA GLY A 492 10.76 -10.66 12.39
C GLY A 492 11.72 -10.34 13.53
N VAL A 493 12.41 -9.21 13.42
CA VAL A 493 13.35 -8.74 14.43
C VAL A 493 12.62 -7.87 15.44
N LYS A 494 12.95 -8.03 16.73
CA LYS A 494 12.32 -7.33 17.85
C LYS A 494 13.21 -6.18 18.34
N PRO A 495 12.92 -4.93 17.97
CA PRO A 495 13.63 -3.78 18.51
C PRO A 495 13.29 -3.60 19.99
N ASN A 496 14.30 -3.29 20.79
CA ASN A 496 14.17 -2.94 22.20
C ASN A 496 14.31 -1.41 22.36
N LEU A 497 13.28 -0.67 21.96
CA LEU A 497 13.20 0.78 22.15
C LEU A 497 11.75 1.24 22.39
N GLU A 498 11.63 2.39 23.04
CA GLU A 498 10.38 3.15 23.07
C GLU A 498 10.27 4.04 21.83
N VAL A 499 9.07 4.10 21.27
CA VAL A 499 8.75 4.85 20.06
C VAL A 499 7.57 5.78 20.31
N LYS A 500 7.54 6.88 19.55
CA LYS A 500 6.47 7.86 19.54
C LYS A 500 5.35 7.37 18.64
N VAL A 501 4.13 7.40 19.16
CA VAL A 501 2.89 7.12 18.41
C VAL A 501 1.79 8.11 18.79
N GLY A 502 0.76 8.20 17.97
CA GLY A 502 -0.35 9.13 18.15
C GLY A 502 -0.02 10.56 17.74
N GLU A 503 -1.06 11.37 17.64
CA GLU A 503 -1.00 12.78 17.25
C GLU A 503 -1.65 13.70 18.28
N GLY A 504 -1.28 14.98 18.24
CA GLY A 504 -1.82 16.01 19.14
C GLY A 504 -1.70 15.62 20.62
N GLU A 505 -2.82 15.67 21.32
CA GLU A 505 -2.92 15.33 22.75
C GLU A 505 -2.73 13.83 23.04
N ASN A 506 -2.90 12.96 22.05
CA ASN A 506 -2.76 11.51 22.18
C ASN A 506 -1.32 11.01 21.98
N LYS A 507 -0.38 11.92 21.71
CA LYS A 507 1.02 11.58 21.45
C LYS A 507 1.67 11.01 22.70
N LYS A 508 2.18 9.79 22.61
CA LYS A 508 2.81 9.07 23.72
C LYS A 508 4.05 8.29 23.27
N LYS A 509 4.89 7.93 24.24
CA LYS A 509 5.95 6.93 24.06
C LYS A 509 5.47 5.59 24.58
N VAL A 510 5.69 4.54 23.80
CA VAL A 510 5.37 3.16 24.17
C VAL A 510 6.48 2.22 23.69
N PRO A 511 6.70 1.08 24.35
CA PRO A 511 7.59 0.05 23.83
C PRO A 511 7.13 -0.41 22.44
N PHE A 512 8.06 -0.54 21.49
CA PHE A 512 7.72 -1.01 20.13
C PHE A 512 6.99 -2.36 20.14
N SER A 513 7.32 -3.23 21.12
CA SER A 513 6.67 -4.53 21.29
C SER A 513 5.16 -4.45 21.57
N GLU A 514 4.64 -3.30 21.99
CA GLU A 514 3.23 -3.09 22.30
C GLU A 514 2.40 -2.61 21.09
N LEU A 515 3.05 -2.38 19.95
CA LEU A 515 2.38 -1.81 18.77
C LEU A 515 1.81 -2.83 17.79
N SER A 516 2.21 -4.10 17.93
CA SER A 516 1.72 -5.21 17.09
C SER A 516 1.73 -6.53 17.85
N THR A 517 1.01 -7.51 17.30
CA THR A 517 0.93 -8.89 17.80
C THR A 517 2.33 -9.50 17.93
N SER A 518 3.16 -9.38 16.90
CA SER A 518 4.53 -9.93 16.93
C SER A 518 5.51 -9.06 17.74
N GLY A 519 5.29 -7.75 17.79
CA GLY A 519 6.27 -6.76 18.23
C GLY A 519 7.53 -6.73 17.36
N THR A 520 7.41 -7.00 16.06
CA THR A 520 8.55 -7.16 15.13
C THR A 520 8.52 -6.23 13.92
N ILE A 521 9.73 -5.90 13.45
CA ILE A 521 9.99 -5.44 12.08
C ILE A 521 10.19 -6.69 11.20
N VAL A 522 9.58 -6.73 10.02
CA VAL A 522 9.77 -7.83 9.07
C VAL A 522 11.23 -7.97 8.63
N ASN A 523 11.70 -9.20 8.44
CA ASN A 523 13.05 -9.48 7.96
C ASN A 523 13.02 -10.64 6.96
N ALA A 524 13.24 -10.34 5.69
CA ALA A 524 13.15 -11.28 4.58
C ALA A 524 14.14 -12.42 4.72
N ARG A 525 15.38 -12.14 5.15
CA ARG A 525 16.43 -13.16 5.35
C ARG A 525 16.00 -14.18 6.39
N ASN A 526 15.53 -13.74 7.55
CA ASN A 526 15.02 -14.59 8.62
C ASN A 526 13.81 -15.39 8.16
N ALA A 527 12.91 -14.76 7.39
CA ALA A 527 11.72 -15.42 6.86
C ALA A 527 12.09 -16.62 5.95
N ILE A 528 13.08 -16.46 5.07
CA ILE A 528 13.58 -17.56 4.23
C ILE A 528 14.21 -18.69 5.07
N ILE A 529 14.98 -18.35 6.11
CA ILE A 529 15.56 -19.35 7.03
C ILE A 529 14.46 -20.13 7.76
N LEU A 530 13.45 -19.44 8.29
CA LEU A 530 12.36 -20.06 9.03
C LEU A 530 11.43 -20.86 8.13
N ALA A 531 11.15 -20.38 6.91
CA ALA A 531 10.44 -21.12 5.88
C ALA A 531 11.16 -22.42 5.52
N ALA A 532 12.49 -22.39 5.34
CA ALA A 532 13.28 -23.59 5.09
C ALA A 532 13.19 -24.60 6.26
N LYS A 533 13.26 -24.12 7.51
CA LYS A 533 13.09 -24.96 8.71
C LYS A 533 11.70 -25.61 8.75
N MET A 534 10.65 -24.85 8.44
CA MET A 534 9.27 -25.34 8.46
C MET A 534 9.01 -26.32 7.31
N SER A 535 9.54 -26.03 6.12
CA SER A 535 9.39 -26.85 4.92
C SER A 535 10.02 -28.24 5.06
N LEU A 536 11.10 -28.40 5.84
CA LEU A 536 11.76 -29.70 6.05
C LEU A 536 11.03 -30.62 7.03
N ARG A 537 10.06 -30.09 7.79
CA ARG A 537 9.25 -30.85 8.76
C ARG A 537 8.00 -31.46 8.13
N LYS A 538 7.68 -31.09 6.89
CA LYS A 538 6.65 -31.71 6.05
C LYS A 538 7.31 -32.70 5.12
#